data_AF-A0A815RRM1-F1
#
_entry.id   AF-A0A815RRM1-F1
#
_cell.length_a   1.000
_cell.length_b   1.000
_cell.length_c   1.000
_cell.angle_alpha   90.00
_cell.angle_beta   90.00
_cell.angle_gamma   90.00
#
_symmetry.space_group_name_H-M   'P 1'
#
loop_
_entity.id
_entity.type
_entity.pdbx_description
1 polymer ?
#
loop_
_entity_poly.entity_id
_entity_poly.type
_entity_poly.pdbx_seq_one_letter_code
_entity_poly.pdbx_strand_id
1 'polypeptide(L)'
;MSTDLSEFNQLTLKDTSHHYSKYKLKTPLLTENQIERRHRLLLEQKHRRDEKFLQVRDLLVVDELSSMDSENSSNNKILKKHFPPRRSRNHIHRVACPIGLMLAEWLLDVPDDLFTSKWYLLSCPRGQRCLVVTYCGQTYVFNKNGHFICKHSSALPGGSKQSQHQALTILCCIYNSKTEVYYILDLLIWNSVQYIHSECQCRFFILKSQYEENKQQLTTVDDINNPYAFQVNSNQFMNEF
;
A
#
# COMPACT_ATOMS: atom_id res chain seq x y z
N MET A 1 -15.98 36.34 3.69
CA MET A 1 -16.45 35.28 2.76
C MET A 1 -15.31 34.31 2.58
N SER A 2 -15.45 33.17 3.24
CA SER A 2 -14.50 32.05 3.30
C SER A 2 -14.51 31.28 1.98
N THR A 3 -13.42 31.33 1.22
CA THR A 3 -13.19 30.41 0.11
C THR A 3 -12.45 29.18 0.64
N ASP A 4 -13.11 28.04 0.50
CA ASP A 4 -12.67 26.70 0.87
C ASP A 4 -11.32 26.35 0.22
N LEU A 5 -10.27 26.19 1.03
CA LEU A 5 -8.92 25.81 0.60
C LEU A 5 -8.75 24.28 0.44
N SER A 6 -9.85 23.52 0.56
CA SER A 6 -9.85 22.06 0.63
C SER A 6 -9.80 21.36 -0.74
N GLU A 7 -10.06 22.06 -1.84
CA GLU A 7 -10.05 21.47 -3.20
C GLU A 7 -8.71 21.60 -3.96
N PHE A 8 -7.72 22.34 -3.45
CA PHE A 8 -6.53 22.70 -4.23
C PHE A 8 -5.38 21.68 -4.22
N ASN A 9 -5.43 20.61 -3.43
CA ASN A 9 -4.24 19.80 -3.10
C ASN A 9 -4.07 18.47 -3.86
N GLN A 10 -4.61 18.31 -5.08
CA GLN A 10 -4.52 17.02 -5.79
C GLN A 10 -4.14 17.14 -7.26
N LEU A 11 -2.96 17.68 -7.58
CA LEU A 11 -2.28 17.28 -8.81
C LEU A 11 -1.64 15.91 -8.58
N THR A 12 -2.39 14.85 -8.89
CA THR A 12 -1.91 13.47 -8.78
C THR A 12 -1.51 12.97 -10.17
N LEU A 13 -0.84 11.82 -10.28
CA LEU A 13 -0.60 11.15 -11.58
C LEU A 13 -1.88 10.89 -12.41
N LYS A 14 -3.08 11.14 -11.86
CA LYS A 14 -4.34 11.10 -12.61
C LYS A 14 -4.50 12.28 -13.56
N ASP A 15 -3.79 13.38 -13.32
CA ASP A 15 -3.83 14.57 -14.17
C ASP A 15 -2.86 14.41 -15.33
N THR A 16 -3.37 14.61 -16.54
CA THR A 16 -2.69 14.39 -17.82
C THR A 16 -1.32 15.07 -17.88
N SER A 17 -0.32 14.36 -18.42
CA SER A 17 1.04 14.86 -18.71
C SER A 17 1.04 16.28 -19.31
N HIS A 18 1.93 17.12 -18.80
CA HIS A 18 2.04 18.56 -19.05
C HIS A 18 2.20 18.98 -20.52
N HIS A 19 2.41 18.08 -21.49
CA HIS A 19 2.32 18.46 -22.91
C HIS A 19 0.93 19.05 -23.26
N TYR A 20 -0.11 18.65 -22.54
CA TYR A 20 -1.48 19.19 -22.67
C TYR A 20 -1.75 20.45 -21.81
N SER A 21 -0.80 20.88 -20.97
CA SER A 21 -0.98 22.03 -20.06
C SER A 21 -0.84 23.40 -20.72
N LYS A 22 -0.35 23.46 -21.98
CA LYS A 22 -0.17 24.73 -22.72
C LYS A 22 -1.45 25.56 -22.83
N TYR A 23 -2.62 24.97 -22.55
CA TYR A 23 -3.93 25.61 -22.67
C TYR A 23 -4.78 25.59 -21.39
N LYS A 24 -4.25 25.23 -20.21
CA LYS A 24 -5.05 25.26 -18.96
C LYS A 24 -4.38 26.10 -17.88
N LEU A 25 -5.06 27.20 -17.54
CA LEU A 25 -5.00 28.07 -16.37
C LEU A 25 -3.77 27.91 -15.45
N LYS A 26 -3.04 29.01 -15.27
CA LYS A 26 -2.04 29.19 -14.19
C LYS A 26 -2.71 28.89 -12.85
N THR A 27 -2.55 27.67 -12.34
CA THR A 27 -2.91 27.34 -10.97
C THR A 27 -1.86 27.93 -10.03
N PRO A 28 -2.22 28.38 -8.81
CA PRO A 28 -1.27 28.92 -7.83
C PRO A 28 -0.10 27.97 -7.53
N LEU A 29 -0.31 26.66 -7.71
CA LEU A 29 0.68 25.59 -7.57
C LEU A 29 1.79 25.61 -8.63
N LEU A 30 1.57 26.21 -9.80
CA LEU A 30 2.64 26.39 -10.80
C LEU A 30 3.63 27.50 -10.41
N THR A 31 3.23 28.41 -9.52
CA THR A 31 4.03 29.56 -9.09
C THR A 31 4.87 29.32 -7.84
N GLU A 32 4.48 28.36 -7.01
CA GLU A 32 5.22 28.02 -5.79
C GLU A 32 6.47 27.18 -6.16
N ASN A 33 7.53 27.24 -5.36
CA ASN A 33 8.74 26.46 -5.58
C ASN A 33 8.45 24.97 -5.30
N GLN A 34 8.69 24.06 -6.26
CA GLN A 34 8.44 22.63 -6.05
C GLN A 34 9.23 22.07 -4.85
N ILE A 35 10.41 22.61 -4.56
CA ILE A 35 11.23 22.19 -3.42
C ILE A 35 10.49 22.44 -2.10
N GLU A 36 9.90 23.61 -1.92
CA GLU A 36 9.15 23.96 -0.70
C GLU A 36 7.89 23.09 -0.54
N ARG A 37 7.17 22.85 -1.65
CA ARG A 37 6.02 21.93 -1.66
C ARG A 37 6.41 20.52 -1.26
N ARG A 38 7.49 19.98 -1.83
CA ARG A 38 8.02 18.66 -1.48
C ARG A 38 8.34 18.56 0.00
N HIS A 39 9.04 19.55 0.53
CA HIS A 39 9.41 19.57 1.94
C HIS A 39 8.18 19.57 2.86
N ARG A 40 7.18 20.41 2.55
CA ARG A 40 5.90 20.45 3.28
C ARG A 40 5.16 19.12 3.20
N LEU A 41 5.04 18.55 2.00
CA LEU A 41 4.37 17.26 1.78
C LEU A 41 5.04 16.11 2.54
N LEU A 42 6.38 16.06 2.57
CA LEU A 42 7.13 15.05 3.31
C LEU A 42 6.88 15.14 4.81
N LEU A 43 6.89 16.35 5.38
CA LEU A 43 6.61 16.58 6.80
C LEU A 43 5.18 16.16 7.16
N GLU A 44 4.20 16.56 6.35
CA GLU A 44 2.82 16.15 6.57
C GLU A 44 2.62 14.64 6.42
N GLN A 45 3.26 14.01 5.44
CA GLN A 45 3.20 12.56 5.26
C GLN A 45 3.83 11.82 6.44
N LYS A 46 4.89 12.38 7.05
CA LYS A 46 5.49 11.83 8.28
C LYS A 46 4.51 11.94 9.45
N HIS A 47 3.98 13.14 9.71
CA HIS A 47 3.02 13.37 10.79
C HIS A 47 1.77 12.49 10.66
N ARG A 48 1.17 12.40 9.46
CA ARG A 48 -0.01 11.54 9.24
C ARG A 48 0.26 10.06 9.48
N ARG A 49 1.48 9.60 9.21
CA ARG A 49 1.89 8.21 9.48
C ARG A 49 1.99 7.97 10.97
N ASP A 50 2.65 8.87 11.70
CA ASP A 50 2.84 8.77 13.14
C ASP A 50 1.49 8.66 13.88
N GLU A 51 0.50 9.47 13.48
CA GLU A 51 -0.86 9.46 14.07
C GLU A 51 -1.67 8.18 13.79
N LYS A 52 -1.60 7.65 12.55
CA LYS A 52 -2.44 6.52 12.12
C LYS A 52 -1.83 5.14 12.37
N PHE A 53 -0.59 5.09 12.82
CA PHE A 53 0.16 3.85 12.92
C PHE A 53 -0.38 2.89 13.99
N LEU A 54 -0.84 3.39 15.13
CA LEU A 54 -1.44 2.59 16.20
C LEU A 54 -2.70 1.84 15.72
N GLN A 55 -3.46 2.44 14.81
CA GLN A 55 -4.75 1.91 14.34
C GLN A 55 -4.60 0.66 13.44
N VAL A 56 -3.42 0.41 12.86
CA VAL A 56 -3.22 -0.72 11.93
C VAL A 56 -3.31 -2.06 12.65
N ARG A 57 -2.67 -2.16 13.81
CA ARG A 57 -2.71 -3.36 14.64
C ARG A 57 -4.13 -3.60 15.13
N ASP A 58 -4.79 -2.56 15.62
CA ASP A 58 -6.15 -2.65 16.15
C ASP A 58 -7.18 -3.02 15.06
N LEU A 59 -7.08 -2.45 13.86
CA LEU A 59 -8.02 -2.75 12.77
C LEU A 59 -7.93 -4.18 12.25
N LEU A 60 -6.72 -4.75 12.17
CA LEU A 60 -6.54 -6.14 11.72
C LEU A 60 -7.07 -7.15 12.75
N VAL A 61 -6.91 -6.85 14.04
CA VAL A 61 -7.44 -7.65 15.16
C VAL A 61 -8.98 -7.64 15.18
N VAL A 62 -9.60 -6.50 14.84
CA VAL A 62 -11.08 -6.38 14.79
C VAL A 62 -11.69 -7.20 13.65
N ASP A 63 -11.05 -7.27 12.47
CA ASP A 63 -11.52 -8.13 11.36
C ASP A 63 -11.46 -9.62 11.75
N GLU A 64 -10.41 -10.03 12.46
CA GLU A 64 -10.25 -11.40 12.98
C GLU A 64 -11.39 -11.78 13.93
N LEU A 65 -11.69 -10.92 14.92
CA LEU A 65 -12.81 -11.12 15.85
C LEU A 65 -14.15 -11.25 15.12
N SER A 66 -14.37 -10.42 14.08
CA SER A 66 -15.59 -10.46 13.29
C SER A 66 -15.71 -11.71 12.40
N SER A 67 -14.59 -12.28 11.98
CA SER A 67 -14.55 -13.51 11.19
C SER A 67 -14.76 -14.77 12.04
N MET A 68 -14.27 -14.78 13.30
CA MET A 68 -14.48 -15.88 14.25
C MET A 68 -15.95 -16.02 14.68
N ASP A 69 -16.70 -14.92 14.73
CA ASP A 69 -18.14 -14.92 15.02
C ASP A 69 -19.00 -15.54 13.90
N SER A 70 -18.42 -15.75 12.71
CA SER A 70 -19.15 -16.28 11.54
C SER A 70 -19.09 -17.81 11.38
N GLU A 71 -18.20 -18.51 12.10
CA GLU A 71 -18.05 -19.97 11.99
C GLU A 71 -18.69 -20.78 13.15
N ASN A 72 -19.22 -20.14 14.20
CA ASN A 72 -19.79 -20.82 15.37
C ASN A 72 -21.31 -20.68 15.51
N SER A 73 -22.08 -21.21 14.54
CA SER A 73 -23.51 -21.46 14.75
C SER A 73 -24.02 -22.70 14.02
N SER A 74 -23.76 -23.85 14.62
CA SER A 74 -24.55 -25.07 14.41
C SER A 74 -25.06 -25.58 15.76
N ASN A 75 -26.29 -25.21 16.13
CA ASN A 75 -27.32 -26.14 16.63
C ASN A 75 -28.62 -25.44 17.13
N ASN A 76 -29.69 -25.63 16.34
CA ASN A 76 -31.11 -25.76 16.66
C ASN A 76 -31.75 -25.03 17.87
N LYS A 77 -32.70 -24.12 17.55
CA LYS A 77 -34.13 -24.25 17.95
C LYS A 77 -35.01 -23.31 17.11
N ILE A 78 -36.02 -23.90 16.47
CA ILE A 78 -37.09 -23.26 15.69
C ILE A 78 -37.97 -22.43 16.62
N LEU A 79 -38.20 -21.14 16.34
CA LEU A 79 -39.41 -20.40 16.73
C LEU A 79 -39.61 -19.14 15.85
N LYS A 80 -40.64 -19.24 14.99
CA LYS A 80 -41.53 -18.21 14.40
C LYS A 80 -40.97 -17.09 13.50
N LYS A 81 -41.64 -16.98 12.36
CA LYS A 81 -41.53 -15.99 11.28
C LYS A 81 -41.53 -14.55 11.80
N HIS A 82 -40.37 -13.92 11.78
CA HIS A 82 -40.23 -12.50 11.45
C HIS A 82 -39.24 -12.45 10.29
N PHE A 83 -39.62 -11.81 9.18
CA PHE A 83 -38.66 -11.53 8.11
C PHE A 83 -37.45 -10.82 8.74
N PRO A 84 -36.24 -11.41 8.72
CA PRO A 84 -35.06 -10.70 9.21
C PRO A 84 -34.82 -9.50 8.29
N PRO A 85 -34.39 -8.34 8.83
CA PRO A 85 -34.04 -7.21 7.99
C PRO A 85 -32.94 -7.67 7.03
N ARG A 86 -33.08 -7.32 5.75
CA ARG A 86 -32.05 -7.57 4.72
C ARG A 86 -30.68 -7.19 5.29
N ARG A 87 -29.90 -8.18 5.72
CA ARG A 87 -28.56 -7.95 6.26
C ARG A 87 -27.72 -7.37 5.12
N SER A 88 -27.35 -6.11 5.32
CA SER A 88 -26.74 -5.24 4.32
C SER A 88 -25.41 -5.83 3.84
N ARG A 89 -25.23 -5.87 2.52
CA ARG A 89 -24.02 -6.25 1.77
C ARG A 89 -22.78 -5.36 2.07
N ASN A 90 -22.78 -4.56 3.14
CA ASN A 90 -21.93 -3.37 3.28
C ASN A 90 -20.83 -3.44 4.37
N HIS A 91 -20.47 -4.63 4.89
CA HIS A 91 -19.43 -4.72 5.92
C HIS A 91 -18.00 -4.81 5.36
N ILE A 92 -17.79 -5.50 4.23
CA ILE A 92 -16.45 -5.66 3.62
C ILE A 92 -15.91 -4.33 3.07
N HIS A 93 -16.79 -3.42 2.64
CA HIS A 93 -16.42 -2.12 2.08
C HIS A 93 -15.90 -1.10 3.11
N ARG A 94 -15.83 -1.46 4.41
CA ARG A 94 -15.41 -0.54 5.48
C ARG A 94 -14.03 -0.83 6.07
N VAL A 95 -13.32 -1.86 5.61
CA VAL A 95 -11.91 -2.05 5.98
C VAL A 95 -11.09 -1.13 5.07
N ALA A 96 -10.91 0.12 5.52
CA ALA A 96 -9.96 1.03 4.92
C ALA A 96 -8.60 0.81 5.60
N CYS A 97 -7.54 0.59 4.83
CA CYS A 97 -6.22 0.52 5.44
C CYS A 97 -5.86 1.90 6.03
N PRO A 98 -5.51 1.98 7.32
CA PRO A 98 -5.20 3.26 7.97
C PRO A 98 -3.87 3.84 7.49
N ILE A 99 -2.94 3.01 7.01
CA ILE A 99 -1.70 3.46 6.36
C ILE A 99 -2.01 3.78 4.89
N GLY A 100 -1.99 5.07 4.56
CA GLY A 100 -2.04 5.53 3.17
C GLY A 100 -0.75 5.21 2.43
N LEU A 101 -0.84 5.00 1.11
CA LEU A 101 0.34 4.91 0.26
C LEU A 101 1.06 6.25 0.18
N MET A 102 2.40 6.20 0.16
CA MET A 102 3.21 7.34 -0.26
C MET A 102 3.07 7.50 -1.78
N LEU A 103 2.32 8.50 -2.20
CA LEU A 103 2.10 8.81 -3.62
C LEU A 103 3.11 9.86 -4.08
N ALA A 104 3.64 9.65 -5.29
CA ALA A 104 4.52 10.59 -5.94
C ALA A 104 3.73 11.75 -6.58
N GLU A 105 4.35 12.91 -6.59
CA GLU A 105 3.98 14.04 -7.44
C GLU A 105 4.76 13.99 -8.77
N TRP A 106 4.30 14.74 -9.77
CA TRP A 106 5.05 14.91 -11.01
C TRP A 106 6.38 15.63 -10.75
N LEU A 107 7.48 15.13 -11.29
CA LEU A 107 8.78 15.81 -11.31
C LEU A 107 8.75 16.88 -12.41
N LEU A 108 8.53 18.15 -12.04
CA LEU A 108 8.51 19.29 -12.97
C LEU A 108 9.83 20.05 -12.92
N ASP A 109 10.21 20.45 -11.72
CA ASP A 109 11.48 21.06 -11.38
C ASP A 109 12.44 19.94 -10.93
N VAL A 110 13.46 19.72 -11.77
CA VAL A 110 14.54 18.79 -11.50
C VAL A 110 15.38 19.35 -10.34
N PRO A 111 15.50 18.64 -9.20
CA PRO A 111 16.39 19.05 -8.12
C PRO A 111 17.83 19.16 -8.60
N ASP A 112 18.54 20.20 -8.18
CA ASP A 112 19.97 20.35 -8.50
C ASP A 112 20.80 19.18 -7.94
N ASP A 113 20.36 18.59 -6.84
CA ASP A 113 21.00 17.43 -6.21
C ASP A 113 20.47 16.07 -6.71
N LEU A 114 19.70 16.04 -7.81
CA LEU A 114 19.19 14.79 -8.40
C LEU A 114 20.30 13.81 -8.75
N PHE A 115 21.40 14.32 -9.33
CA PHE A 115 22.57 13.52 -9.70
C PHE A 115 23.53 13.27 -8.52
N THR A 116 23.17 13.75 -7.33
CA THR A 116 23.89 13.44 -6.09
C THR A 116 23.29 12.17 -5.48
N SER A 117 24.00 11.52 -4.54
CA SER A 117 23.59 10.28 -3.85
C SER A 117 22.31 10.36 -2.98
N LYS A 118 21.51 11.42 -3.11
CA LYS A 118 20.30 11.66 -2.30
C LYS A 118 19.00 11.15 -2.94
N TRP A 119 19.01 10.88 -4.23
CA TRP A 119 17.83 10.45 -4.97
C TRP A 119 17.99 9.03 -5.50
N TYR A 120 16.88 8.30 -5.54
CA TYR A 120 16.79 6.95 -6.07
C TYR A 120 15.81 6.93 -7.24
N LEU A 121 16.18 6.29 -8.34
CA LEU A 121 15.28 6.08 -9.47
C LEU A 121 14.73 4.65 -9.46
N LEU A 122 13.40 4.53 -9.42
CA LEU A 122 12.70 3.24 -9.47
C LEU A 122 12.02 3.06 -10.82
N SER A 123 12.44 2.06 -11.58
CA SER A 123 11.68 1.59 -12.75
C SER A 123 10.39 0.91 -12.29
N CYS A 124 9.25 1.53 -12.59
CA CYS A 124 7.92 1.04 -12.20
C CYS A 124 7.25 0.34 -13.40
N PRO A 125 6.87 -0.95 -13.27
CA PRO A 125 6.18 -1.65 -14.34
C PRO A 125 4.76 -1.11 -14.51
N ARG A 126 4.15 -1.37 -15.66
CA ARG A 126 2.77 -0.99 -15.90
C ARG A 126 1.85 -1.89 -15.07
N GLY A 127 1.03 -1.29 -14.20
CA GLY A 127 0.11 -2.03 -13.36
C GLY A 127 -0.70 -1.14 -12.42
N GLN A 128 -1.38 -1.77 -11.47
CA GLN A 128 -2.20 -1.11 -10.46
C GLN A 128 -1.43 -1.00 -9.14
N ARG A 129 -1.27 0.23 -8.64
CA ARG A 129 -0.67 0.46 -7.33
C ARG A 129 -1.58 -0.06 -6.22
N CYS A 130 -1.04 -0.88 -5.33
CA CYS A 130 -1.74 -1.44 -4.20
C CYS A 130 -0.85 -1.47 -2.94
N LEU A 131 -1.51 -1.59 -1.80
CA LEU A 131 -0.87 -1.93 -0.52
C LEU A 131 -1.20 -3.39 -0.21
N VAL A 132 -0.18 -4.17 0.11
CA VAL A 132 -0.31 -5.58 0.49
C VAL A 132 -0.01 -5.68 1.98
N VAL A 133 -0.94 -6.24 2.75
CA VAL A 133 -0.86 -6.38 4.20
C VAL A 133 -1.05 -7.85 4.54
N THR A 134 -0.13 -8.46 5.26
CA THR A 134 -0.27 -9.85 5.74
C THR A 134 -0.44 -9.88 7.25
N TYR A 135 -1.33 -10.74 7.73
CA TYR A 135 -1.56 -10.95 9.14
C TYR A 135 -2.30 -12.28 9.37
N CYS A 136 -1.92 -13.00 10.44
CA CYS A 136 -2.55 -14.25 10.89
C CYS A 136 -2.80 -15.28 9.76
N GLY A 137 -1.86 -15.40 8.83
CA GLY A 137 -1.90 -16.38 7.75
C GLY A 137 -2.78 -15.99 6.57
N GLN A 138 -3.12 -14.71 6.44
CA GLN A 138 -3.85 -14.15 5.30
C GLN A 138 -3.18 -12.90 4.75
N THR A 139 -3.38 -12.66 3.45
CA THR A 139 -2.91 -11.47 2.74
C THR A 139 -4.10 -10.65 2.24
N TYR A 140 -4.11 -9.37 2.61
CA TYR A 140 -5.12 -8.39 2.27
C TYR A 140 -4.53 -7.37 1.31
N VAL A 141 -5.24 -7.07 0.23
CA VAL A 141 -4.80 -6.12 -0.80
C VAL A 141 -5.73 -4.93 -0.82
N PHE A 142 -5.15 -3.73 -0.71
CA PHE A 142 -5.87 -2.46 -0.75
C PHE A 142 -5.44 -1.65 -1.96
N ASN A 143 -6.38 -0.91 -2.54
CA ASN A 143 -6.07 0.00 -3.63
C ASN A 143 -5.36 1.26 -3.11
N LYS A 144 -4.93 2.13 -4.03
CA LYS A 144 -4.28 3.40 -3.68
C LYS A 144 -5.11 4.38 -2.85
N ASN A 145 -6.42 4.23 -2.81
CA ASN A 145 -7.32 5.04 -1.99
C ASN A 145 -7.58 4.38 -0.62
N GLY A 146 -6.94 3.24 -0.32
CA GLY A 146 -7.11 2.49 0.92
C GLY A 146 -8.32 1.55 0.94
N HIS A 147 -9.07 1.40 -0.15
CA HIS A 147 -10.20 0.45 -0.19
C HIS A 147 -9.71 -0.97 -0.42
N PHE A 148 -10.29 -1.93 0.32
CA PHE A 148 -10.08 -3.35 0.13
C PHE A 148 -10.42 -3.79 -1.31
N ILE A 149 -9.52 -4.58 -1.91
CA ILE A 149 -9.69 -5.20 -3.24
C ILE A 149 -10.02 -6.68 -3.07
N CYS A 150 -9.12 -7.43 -2.44
CA CYS A 150 -9.23 -8.87 -2.31
C CYS A 150 -8.38 -9.40 -1.15
N LYS A 151 -8.66 -10.65 -0.78
CA LYS A 151 -7.84 -11.44 0.15
C LYS A 151 -7.37 -12.72 -0.54
N HIS A 152 -6.14 -13.13 -0.28
CA HIS A 152 -5.55 -14.37 -0.76
C HIS A 152 -4.45 -14.84 0.20
N SER A 153 -3.94 -16.06 0.03
CA SER A 153 -2.72 -16.49 0.72
C SER A 153 -1.48 -15.97 -0.02
N SER A 154 -0.35 -15.82 0.67
CA SER A 154 0.94 -15.53 0.04
C SER A 154 2.10 -16.14 0.81
N ALA A 155 3.24 -16.27 0.14
CA ALA A 155 4.51 -16.68 0.74
C ALA A 155 5.14 -15.59 1.64
N LEU A 156 4.48 -14.44 1.84
CA LEU A 156 4.97 -13.41 2.75
C LEU A 156 4.86 -13.88 4.22
N PRO A 157 5.70 -13.35 5.13
CA PRO A 157 5.58 -13.63 6.56
C PRO A 157 4.19 -13.25 7.08
N GLY A 158 3.47 -14.19 7.67
CA GLY A 158 2.08 -14.00 8.13
C GLY A 158 1.02 -14.06 7.03
N GLY A 159 1.40 -14.40 5.80
CA GLY A 159 0.54 -14.41 4.61
C GLY A 159 -0.14 -15.75 4.28
N SER A 160 0.27 -16.85 4.91
CA SER A 160 -0.29 -18.18 4.67
C SER A 160 -0.48 -18.97 5.97
N LYS A 161 -1.26 -20.05 5.91
CA LYS A 161 -1.46 -20.95 7.06
C LYS A 161 -0.15 -21.61 7.53
N GLN A 162 0.82 -21.78 6.65
CA GLN A 162 2.14 -22.30 7.00
C GLN A 162 2.99 -21.26 7.76
N SER A 163 2.78 -19.98 7.48
CA SER A 163 3.40 -18.86 8.20
C SER A 163 2.47 -18.26 9.27
N GLN A 164 1.68 -19.11 9.95
CA GLN A 164 0.63 -18.73 10.91
C GLN A 164 1.10 -17.97 12.16
N HIS A 165 2.40 -17.77 12.34
CA HIS A 165 2.90 -16.88 13.36
C HIS A 165 2.31 -15.47 13.17
N GLN A 166 2.08 -14.74 14.27
CA GLN A 166 1.55 -13.36 14.29
C GLN A 166 2.58 -12.35 13.71
N ALA A 167 2.98 -12.58 12.48
CA ALA A 167 3.87 -11.74 11.68
C ALA A 167 3.01 -10.78 10.86
N LEU A 168 3.29 -9.48 11.00
CA LEU A 168 2.69 -8.43 10.19
C LEU A 168 3.68 -8.02 9.12
N THR A 169 3.31 -8.10 7.85
CA THR A 169 4.10 -7.54 6.74
C THR A 169 3.25 -6.54 5.97
N ILE A 170 3.82 -5.38 5.65
CA ILE A 170 3.17 -4.33 4.87
C ILE A 170 4.10 -3.87 3.76
N LEU A 171 3.66 -4.06 2.53
CA LEU A 171 4.40 -3.73 1.31
C LEU A 171 3.59 -2.77 0.44
N CYS A 172 4.29 -1.85 -0.22
CA CYS A 172 3.72 -1.11 -1.34
C CYS A 172 4.08 -1.83 -2.64
N CYS A 173 3.08 -2.20 -3.43
CA CYS A 173 3.29 -2.98 -4.64
C CYS A 173 2.64 -2.32 -5.86
N ILE A 174 3.06 -2.77 -7.04
CA ILE A 174 2.32 -2.64 -8.30
C ILE A 174 1.94 -4.05 -8.75
N TYR A 175 0.64 -4.30 -8.84
CA TYR A 175 0.12 -5.53 -9.42
C TYR A 175 0.01 -5.40 -10.94
N ASN A 176 0.65 -6.30 -11.67
CA ASN A 176 0.51 -6.40 -13.13
C ASN A 176 -0.49 -7.50 -13.47
N SER A 177 -1.66 -7.12 -13.98
CA SER A 177 -2.73 -8.08 -14.33
C SER A 177 -2.41 -8.98 -15.52
N LYS A 178 -1.38 -8.66 -16.32
CA LYS A 178 -0.99 -9.50 -17.47
C LYS A 178 -0.05 -10.63 -17.07
N THR A 179 0.83 -10.36 -16.11
CA THR A 179 1.83 -11.33 -15.63
C THR A 179 1.40 -11.98 -14.31
N GLU A 180 0.36 -11.45 -13.67
CA GLU A 180 -0.14 -11.89 -12.36
C GLU A 180 0.94 -11.81 -11.26
N VAL A 181 1.81 -10.80 -11.37
CA VAL A 181 2.93 -10.57 -10.43
C VAL A 181 2.69 -9.29 -9.64
N TYR A 182 2.98 -9.35 -8.33
CA TYR A 182 3.14 -8.18 -7.48
C TYR A 182 4.60 -7.72 -7.50
N TYR A 183 4.84 -6.57 -8.12
CA TYR A 183 6.13 -5.90 -8.07
C TYR A 183 6.23 -5.07 -6.80
N ILE A 184 7.10 -5.46 -5.88
CA ILE A 184 7.30 -4.78 -4.60
C ILE A 184 8.09 -3.51 -4.85
N LEU A 185 7.50 -2.37 -4.53
CA LEU A 185 8.15 -1.07 -4.66
C LEU A 185 8.84 -0.61 -3.38
N ASP A 186 8.23 -0.90 -2.24
CA ASP A 186 8.66 -0.38 -0.96
C ASP A 186 8.20 -1.26 0.20
N LEU A 187 8.95 -1.24 1.29
CA LEU A 187 8.74 -2.05 2.49
C LEU A 187 8.46 -1.13 3.68
N LEU A 188 7.32 -1.32 4.34
CA LEU A 188 6.92 -0.54 5.52
C LEU A 188 7.09 -1.34 6.80
N ILE A 189 6.65 -2.60 6.79
CA ILE A 189 6.78 -3.54 7.90
C ILE A 189 7.16 -4.89 7.30
N TRP A 190 8.09 -5.59 7.92
CA TRP A 190 8.44 -6.96 7.53
C TRP A 190 8.57 -7.83 8.78
N ASN A 191 7.82 -8.94 8.81
CA ASN A 191 7.84 -9.86 9.94
C ASN A 191 7.69 -9.16 11.30
N SER A 192 6.71 -8.25 11.41
CA SER A 192 6.42 -7.41 12.58
C SER A 192 7.50 -6.37 12.94
N VAL A 193 8.62 -6.31 12.21
CA VAL A 193 9.64 -5.25 12.35
C VAL A 193 9.25 -4.04 11.51
N GLN A 194 9.29 -2.86 12.12
CA GLN A 194 8.78 -1.63 11.54
C GLN A 194 9.92 -0.84 10.91
N TYR A 195 9.74 -0.46 9.65
CA TYR A 195 10.67 0.39 8.91
C TYR A 195 10.02 1.68 8.42
N ILE A 196 8.75 1.90 8.75
CA ILE A 196 7.94 3.03 8.26
C ILE A 196 8.54 4.42 8.58
N HIS A 197 9.28 4.56 9.68
CA HIS A 197 9.94 5.81 10.09
C HIS A 197 11.40 5.89 9.63
N SER A 198 11.94 4.84 9.00
CA SER A 198 13.29 4.81 8.46
C SER A 198 13.38 5.53 7.11
N GLU A 199 14.58 6.00 6.78
CA GLU A 199 14.85 6.61 5.47
C GLU A 199 14.65 5.61 4.32
N CYS A 200 14.35 6.12 3.11
CA CYS A 200 14.10 5.27 1.95
C CYS A 200 15.27 4.32 1.63
N GLN A 201 16.51 4.77 1.78
CA GLN A 201 17.71 3.96 1.56
C GLN A 201 17.74 2.73 2.47
N CYS A 202 17.45 2.90 3.77
CA CYS A 202 17.40 1.79 4.71
C CYS A 202 16.31 0.79 4.31
N ARG A 203 15.13 1.27 3.94
CA ARG A 203 14.01 0.42 3.51
C ARG A 203 14.33 -0.35 2.24
N PHE A 204 15.02 0.27 1.28
CA PHE A 204 15.46 -0.40 0.05
C PHE A 204 16.54 -1.45 0.31
N PHE A 205 17.50 -1.15 1.18
CA PHE A 205 18.51 -2.12 1.60
C PHE A 205 17.87 -3.35 2.25
N ILE A 206 16.97 -3.13 3.21
CA ILE A 206 16.25 -4.21 3.90
C ILE A 206 15.37 -4.98 2.92
N LEU A 207 14.61 -4.29 2.07
CA LEU A 207 13.78 -4.94 1.06
C LEU A 207 14.62 -5.85 0.16
N LYS A 208 15.78 -5.40 -0.29
CA LYS A 208 16.68 -6.20 -1.11
C LYS A 208 17.20 -7.42 -0.35
N SER A 209 17.65 -7.27 0.90
CA SER A 209 18.12 -8.39 1.73
C SER A 209 17.03 -9.42 1.94
N GLN A 210 15.85 -8.97 2.40
CA GLN A 210 14.71 -9.84 2.69
C GLN A 210 14.18 -10.53 1.43
N TYR A 211 14.18 -9.83 0.30
CA TYR A 211 13.78 -10.41 -0.98
C TYR A 211 14.75 -11.51 -1.43
N GLU A 212 16.06 -11.29 -1.39
CA GLU A 212 17.03 -12.31 -1.83
C GLU A 212 17.03 -13.54 -0.92
N GLU A 213 16.86 -13.36 0.39
CA GLU A 213 16.72 -14.47 1.34
C GLU A 213 15.49 -15.34 1.06
N ASN A 214 14.37 -14.73 0.68
CA ASN A 214 13.08 -15.40 0.49
C ASN A 214 12.70 -15.60 -0.98
N LYS A 215 13.63 -15.32 -1.91
CA LYS A 215 13.35 -15.17 -3.35
C LYS A 215 12.63 -16.38 -3.93
N GLN A 216 13.15 -17.58 -3.66
CA GLN A 216 12.57 -18.82 -4.16
C GLN A 216 11.11 -18.98 -3.73
N GLN A 217 10.81 -18.72 -2.46
CA GLN A 217 9.44 -18.85 -1.92
C GLN A 217 8.51 -17.78 -2.49
N LEU A 218 8.98 -16.53 -2.60
CA LEU A 218 8.18 -15.42 -3.12
C LEU A 218 7.87 -15.54 -4.61
N THR A 219 8.77 -16.16 -5.41
CA THR A 219 8.58 -16.32 -6.85
C THR A 219 7.88 -17.62 -7.25
N THR A 220 7.91 -18.65 -6.40
CA THR A 220 7.26 -19.93 -6.69
C THR A 220 5.76 -19.77 -6.51
N VAL A 221 5.01 -20.07 -7.57
CA VAL A 221 3.55 -19.93 -7.59
C VAL A 221 2.93 -21.28 -7.25
N ASP A 222 2.10 -21.28 -6.20
CA ASP A 222 1.34 -22.43 -5.72
C ASP A 222 -0.12 -22.02 -5.48
N ASP A 223 -1.08 -22.84 -5.88
CA ASP A 223 -2.51 -22.50 -5.77
C ASP A 223 -2.99 -22.28 -4.31
N ILE A 224 -2.33 -22.93 -3.35
CA ILE A 224 -2.78 -22.97 -1.94
C ILE A 224 -2.10 -21.88 -1.12
N ASN A 225 -0.77 -21.78 -1.19
CA ASN A 225 0.00 -20.93 -0.28
C ASN A 225 0.47 -19.63 -0.92
N ASN A 226 0.70 -19.61 -2.24
CA ASN A 226 1.25 -18.45 -2.93
C ASN A 226 0.74 -18.35 -4.38
N PRO A 227 -0.55 -18.03 -4.60
CA PRO A 227 -1.15 -17.94 -5.93
C PRO A 227 -0.56 -16.83 -6.81
N TYR A 228 0.18 -15.87 -6.24
CA TYR A 228 0.78 -14.77 -6.98
C TYR A 228 2.25 -14.61 -6.61
N ALA A 229 3.10 -14.48 -7.63
CA ALA A 229 4.52 -14.22 -7.40
C ALA A 229 4.74 -12.78 -6.92
N PHE A 230 5.71 -12.61 -6.03
CA PHE A 230 6.22 -11.33 -5.57
C PHE A 230 7.65 -11.11 -6.07
N GLN A 231 7.91 -9.97 -6.70
CA GLN A 231 9.20 -9.67 -7.32
C GLN A 231 9.65 -8.25 -6.99
N VAL A 232 10.96 -8.07 -6.80
CA VAL A 232 11.61 -6.76 -6.80
C VAL A 232 12.25 -6.58 -8.17
N ASN A 233 12.08 -5.41 -8.79
CA ASN A 233 12.72 -5.15 -10.08
C ASN A 233 14.25 -5.13 -9.90
N SER A 234 14.96 -5.85 -10.76
CA SER A 234 16.42 -5.97 -10.69
C SER A 234 17.15 -4.62 -10.82
N ASN A 235 16.57 -3.67 -11.55
CA ASN A 235 17.09 -2.31 -11.76
C ASN A 235 16.36 -1.26 -10.89
N GLN A 236 15.76 -1.67 -9.78
CA GLN A 236 14.88 -0.79 -9.00
C GLN A 236 15.62 0.28 -8.19
N PHE A 237 16.89 0.05 -7.85
CA PHE A 237 17.67 0.98 -7.03
C PHE A 237 18.95 1.36 -7.76
N MET A 238 18.80 2.14 -8.82
CA MET A 238 19.94 2.75 -9.50
C MET A 238 20.33 4.02 -8.73
N ASN A 239 21.55 4.04 -8.22
CA ASN A 239 22.21 5.24 -7.67
C ASN A 239 23.13 5.91 -8.70
N GLU A 240 23.23 5.33 -9.89
CA GLU A 240 24.12 5.77 -10.95
C GLU A 240 23.27 6.24 -12.13
N PHE A 241 23.50 7.49 -12.54
CA PHE A 241 23.01 8.10 -13.76
C PHE A 241 24.09 7.99 -14.84
#